data_AF-A0A1H7NRE9-F1
#
_entry.id   AF-A0A1H7NRE9-F1
#
_cell.length_a   1.000
_cell.length_b   1.000
_cell.length_c   1.000
_cell.angle_alpha   90.00
_cell.angle_beta   90.00
_cell.angle_gamma   90.00
#
_symmetry.space_group_name_H-M   'P 1'
#
loop_
_entity.id
_entity.type
_entity.pdbx_description
1 polymer ?
#
loop_
_entity_poly.entity_id
_entity_poly.type
_entity_poly.pdbx_seq_one_letter_code
_entity_poly.pdbx_strand_id
1 'polypeptide(L)'
;MSNNLFSRRRMLAAGAALSMGLALASCSSDSDNAAESARPAAESVTLTESWVKAADSGMTAAFGTLVNESGTEATLVSVSSPISPAVEVHEMAMGPDGAMVMRKKEGGVSIPASGTHKLEPGADHIMFLRLPAPVKAGTDVPLTLTFGDGSTSETTVQVRDFTGANESYEGNHG
;
A
#
# COMPACT_ATOMS: atom_id res chain seq x y z
N MET A 1 -34.04 61.24 -58.53
CA MET A 1 -33.38 62.21 -57.62
C MET A 1 -34.34 62.41 -56.45
N SER A 2 -33.99 62.13 -55.20
CA SER A 2 -33.02 62.89 -54.41
C SER A 2 -32.54 62.11 -53.19
N ASN A 3 -31.23 62.13 -52.95
CA ASN A 3 -30.55 61.55 -51.79
C ASN A 3 -30.76 62.42 -50.53
N ASN A 4 -31.22 61.77 -49.46
CA ASN A 4 -30.54 61.56 -48.17
C ASN A 4 -29.63 62.68 -47.63
N LEU A 5 -30.04 63.26 -46.50
CA LEU A 5 -29.56 62.96 -45.12
C LEU A 5 -28.14 63.47 -44.83
N PHE A 6 -28.00 64.28 -43.78
CA PHE A 6 -27.38 63.90 -42.51
C PHE A 6 -27.16 65.15 -41.64
N SER A 7 -27.94 65.26 -40.56
CA SER A 7 -27.80 66.28 -39.54
C SER A 7 -26.55 66.03 -38.68
N ARG A 8 -25.80 67.09 -38.41
CA ARG A 8 -24.52 67.07 -37.70
C ARG A 8 -24.71 67.34 -36.20
N ARG A 9 -24.10 66.45 -35.41
CA ARG A 9 -23.57 66.54 -34.04
C ARG A 9 -23.61 67.93 -33.36
N ARG A 10 -23.92 67.91 -32.05
CA ARG A 10 -23.08 68.49 -30.98
C ARG A 10 -23.55 67.98 -29.61
N MET A 11 -22.76 67.08 -29.02
CA MET A 11 -22.81 66.72 -27.60
C MET A 11 -21.79 67.60 -26.86
N LEU A 12 -22.18 68.18 -25.72
CA LEU A 12 -21.28 68.78 -24.73
C LEU A 12 -22.01 69.00 -23.39
N ALA A 13 -21.21 68.96 -22.32
CA ALA A 13 -21.46 69.16 -20.88
C ALA A 13 -21.87 67.89 -20.11
N ALA A 14 -21.09 67.29 -19.19
CA ALA A 14 -20.20 67.72 -18.09
C ALA A 14 -20.85 67.41 -16.73
N GLY A 15 -20.15 66.67 -15.86
CA GLY A 15 -20.55 66.45 -14.48
C GLY A 15 -19.87 65.22 -13.87
N ALA A 16 -18.75 65.43 -13.19
CA ALA A 16 -18.06 64.41 -12.40
C ALA A 16 -18.73 64.26 -11.03
N ALA A 17 -18.93 63.02 -10.56
CA ALA A 17 -19.11 62.71 -9.15
C ALA A 17 -18.54 61.31 -8.85
N LEU A 18 -17.59 61.26 -7.91
CA LEU A 18 -17.04 60.03 -7.34
C LEU A 18 -18.12 59.29 -6.57
N SER A 19 -18.25 57.98 -6.79
CA SER A 19 -18.78 57.06 -5.79
C SER A 19 -18.17 55.67 -5.93
N MET A 20 -17.40 55.35 -4.90
CA MET A 20 -16.84 54.07 -4.48
C MET A 20 -17.88 52.93 -4.56
N GLY A 21 -17.46 51.74 -5.01
CA GLY A 21 -18.31 50.55 -4.96
C GLY A 21 -17.71 49.32 -5.63
N LEU A 22 -16.54 48.89 -5.16
CA LEU A 22 -15.91 47.62 -5.53
C LEU A 22 -16.66 46.48 -4.82
N ALA A 23 -17.56 45.79 -5.51
CA ALA A 23 -18.17 44.55 -5.00
C ALA A 23 -17.46 43.36 -5.64
N LEU A 24 -16.48 42.82 -4.91
CA LEU A 24 -15.85 41.53 -5.18
C LEU A 24 -16.90 40.43 -5.01
N ALA A 25 -17.46 39.91 -6.10
CA ALA A 25 -18.12 38.61 -6.07
C ALA A 25 -17.03 37.52 -6.05
N SER A 26 -16.45 37.30 -4.87
CA SER A 26 -15.64 36.13 -4.57
C SER A 26 -16.58 35.01 -4.13
N CYS A 27 -16.82 34.06 -5.03
CA CYS A 27 -17.22 32.69 -4.71
C CYS A 27 -16.68 31.81 -5.85
N SER A 28 -15.37 31.64 -5.92
CA SER A 28 -14.89 30.32 -6.34
C SER A 28 -15.10 29.43 -5.14
N SER A 29 -16.03 28.49 -5.27
CA SER A 29 -15.99 27.29 -4.46
C SER A 29 -14.75 26.51 -4.91
N ASP A 30 -13.60 26.87 -4.36
CA ASP A 30 -12.46 25.97 -4.29
C ASP A 30 -12.89 24.85 -3.35
N SER A 31 -13.58 23.87 -3.93
CA SER A 31 -13.53 22.52 -3.43
C SER A 31 -12.07 22.10 -3.55
N ASP A 32 -11.29 22.46 -2.53
CA ASP A 32 -9.98 21.91 -2.25
C ASP A 32 -10.15 20.41 -1.98
N ASN A 33 -10.50 19.64 -3.01
CA ASN A 33 -9.88 18.34 -3.20
C ASN A 33 -8.43 18.66 -3.58
N ALA A 34 -7.67 19.12 -2.59
CA ALA A 34 -6.25 18.88 -2.58
C ALA A 34 -6.14 17.36 -2.79
N ALA A 35 -5.73 16.96 -3.98
CA ALA A 35 -5.23 15.63 -4.21
C ALA A 35 -4.10 15.50 -3.20
N GLU A 36 -4.42 14.91 -2.04
CA GLU A 36 -3.44 14.52 -1.05
C GLU A 36 -2.44 13.70 -1.84
N SER A 37 -1.24 14.26 -2.03
CA SER A 37 -0.19 13.58 -2.76
C SER A 37 -0.03 12.24 -2.06
N ALA A 38 -0.44 11.17 -2.74
CA ALA A 38 -0.58 9.87 -2.11
C ALA A 38 0.77 9.53 -1.47
N ARG A 39 0.79 9.46 -0.14
CA ARG A 39 2.02 9.13 0.58
C ARG A 39 2.47 7.74 0.14
N PRO A 40 3.79 7.52 0.00
CA PRO A 40 4.29 6.18 -0.29
C PRO A 40 3.72 5.17 0.71
N ALA A 41 3.31 4.01 0.22
CA ALA A 41 2.75 2.94 1.06
C ALA A 41 3.68 2.58 2.21
N ALA A 42 5.00 2.61 1.98
CA ALA A 42 6.02 2.38 3.00
C ALA A 42 5.97 3.34 4.22
N GLU A 43 5.40 4.53 4.06
CA GLU A 43 5.26 5.49 5.16
C GLU A 43 3.96 5.31 5.95
N SER A 44 2.97 4.62 5.37
CA SER A 44 1.62 4.50 5.92
C SER A 44 1.21 3.07 6.27
N VAL A 45 1.96 2.08 5.80
CA VAL A 45 1.73 0.66 6.08
C VAL A 45 2.75 0.15 7.08
N THR A 46 2.26 -0.40 8.19
CA THR A 46 3.11 -1.03 9.22
C THR A 46 2.79 -2.52 9.36
N LEU A 47 3.80 -3.31 9.76
CA LEU A 47 3.63 -4.71 10.13
C LEU A 47 3.65 -4.84 11.65
N THR A 48 2.50 -5.11 12.24
CA THR A 48 2.28 -5.18 13.70
C THR A 48 2.02 -6.61 14.16
N GLU A 49 2.15 -6.87 15.47
CA GLU A 49 1.94 -8.18 16.09
C GLU A 49 2.70 -9.31 15.39
N SER A 50 3.85 -8.97 14.80
CA SER A 50 4.55 -9.86 13.89
C SER A 50 5.49 -10.80 14.61
N TRP A 51 5.67 -11.97 14.01
CA TRP A 51 6.60 -12.97 14.51
C TRP A 51 7.03 -13.92 13.38
N VAL A 52 8.22 -14.48 13.53
CA VAL A 52 8.75 -15.54 12.66
C VAL A 52 8.70 -16.86 13.42
N LYS A 53 8.29 -17.95 12.79
CA LYS A 53 8.35 -19.27 13.40
C LYS A 53 9.80 -19.76 13.51
N ALA A 54 10.21 -20.27 14.67
CA ALA A 54 11.51 -20.92 14.82
C ALA A 54 11.62 -22.15 13.92
N ALA A 55 12.80 -22.37 13.35
CA ALA A 55 13.08 -23.51 12.47
C ALA A 55 14.56 -23.89 12.50
N ASP A 56 14.85 -25.18 12.62
CA ASP A 56 16.23 -25.67 12.61
C ASP A 56 16.83 -25.74 11.19
N SER A 57 16.00 -25.92 10.17
CA SER A 57 16.42 -25.98 8.76
C SER A 57 15.22 -25.84 7.82
N GLY A 58 15.49 -25.77 6.51
CA GLY A 58 14.46 -25.86 5.48
C GLY A 58 13.74 -24.54 5.26
N MET A 59 12.48 -24.45 5.70
CA MET A 59 11.61 -23.30 5.46
C MET A 59 10.98 -22.83 6.76
N THR A 60 10.64 -21.54 6.82
CA THR A 60 9.83 -20.98 7.90
C THR A 60 8.92 -19.89 7.37
N ALA A 61 8.02 -19.38 8.21
CA ALA A 61 7.10 -18.31 7.84
C ALA A 61 7.11 -17.18 8.87
N ALA A 62 6.85 -15.96 8.41
CA ALA A 62 6.47 -14.81 9.22
C ALA A 62 4.98 -14.53 9.11
N PHE A 63 4.43 -14.10 10.23
CA PHE A 63 3.04 -13.78 10.46
C PHE A 63 2.93 -12.39 11.11
N GLY A 64 1.73 -11.83 11.14
CA GLY A 64 1.47 -10.51 11.71
C GLY A 64 0.24 -9.86 11.10
N THR A 65 0.08 -8.56 11.30
CA THR A 65 -1.00 -7.77 10.70
C THR A 65 -0.42 -6.57 9.99
N LEU A 66 -0.67 -6.47 8.69
CA LEU A 66 -0.39 -5.27 7.91
C LEU A 66 -1.50 -4.26 8.20
N VAL A 67 -1.14 -3.06 8.64
CA VAL A 67 -2.06 -1.97 8.97
C VAL A 67 -1.78 -0.81 8.03
N ASN A 68 -2.77 -0.39 7.24
CA ASN A 68 -2.66 0.73 6.31
C ASN A 68 -3.44 1.93 6.86
N GLU A 69 -2.72 2.97 7.26
CA GLU A 69 -3.29 4.20 7.81
C GLU A 69 -3.64 5.24 6.73
N SER A 70 -3.32 4.96 5.46
CA SER A 70 -3.63 5.88 4.35
C SER A 70 -5.08 5.78 3.88
N GLY A 71 -5.51 6.79 3.13
CA GLY A 71 -6.82 6.81 2.45
C GLY A 71 -6.87 6.02 1.14
N THR A 72 -5.80 5.30 0.77
CA THR A 72 -5.68 4.56 -0.49
C THR A 72 -5.30 3.10 -0.24
N GLU A 73 -5.76 2.17 -1.07
CA GLU A 73 -5.31 0.77 -0.99
C GLU A 73 -3.80 0.69 -1.28
N ALA A 74 -3.09 -0.13 -0.52
CA ALA A 74 -1.70 -0.49 -0.75
C ALA A 74 -1.60 -1.98 -1.11
N THR A 75 -0.53 -2.39 -1.79
CA THR A 75 -0.27 -3.80 -2.09
C THR A 75 1.14 -4.16 -1.67
N LEU A 76 1.31 -5.15 -0.80
CA LEU A 76 2.62 -5.75 -0.50
C LEU A 76 2.95 -6.76 -1.60
N VAL A 77 3.95 -6.45 -2.43
CA VAL A 77 4.27 -7.25 -3.63
C VAL A 77 5.48 -8.16 -3.45
N SER A 78 6.40 -7.80 -2.55
CA SER A 78 7.53 -8.67 -2.20
C SER A 78 8.06 -8.36 -0.81
N VAL A 79 8.76 -9.34 -0.24
CA VAL A 79 9.49 -9.23 1.01
C VAL A 79 10.88 -9.81 0.80
N SER A 80 11.88 -9.24 1.43
CA SER A 80 13.23 -9.81 1.46
C SER A 80 13.80 -9.80 2.88
N SER A 81 14.79 -10.65 3.11
CA SER A 81 15.50 -10.73 4.38
C SER A 81 16.88 -11.34 4.19
N PRO A 82 17.92 -10.89 4.90
CA PRO A 82 19.25 -11.49 4.82
C PRO A 82 19.31 -12.94 5.34
N ILE A 83 18.30 -13.40 6.08
CA ILE A 83 18.30 -14.77 6.63
C ILE A 83 17.97 -15.84 5.60
N SER A 84 17.47 -15.46 4.41
CA SER A 84 17.01 -16.40 3.38
C SER A 84 17.27 -15.83 1.99
N PRO A 85 17.82 -16.63 1.05
CA PRO A 85 18.03 -16.18 -0.33
C PRO A 85 16.72 -15.98 -1.11
N ALA A 86 15.61 -16.53 -0.62
CA ALA A 86 14.30 -16.39 -1.23
C ALA A 86 13.23 -16.21 -0.15
N VAL A 87 12.41 -15.17 -0.31
CA VAL A 87 11.28 -14.84 0.55
C VAL A 87 10.10 -14.47 -0.34
N GLU A 88 8.93 -15.06 -0.08
CA GLU A 88 7.76 -14.93 -0.93
C GLU A 88 6.50 -14.73 -0.08
N VAL A 89 5.49 -14.06 -0.65
CA VAL A 89 4.15 -14.04 -0.05
C VAL A 89 3.39 -15.25 -0.56
N HIS A 90 2.90 -16.09 0.35
CA HIS A 90 2.19 -17.34 0.05
C HIS A 90 0.74 -17.25 0.52
N GLU A 91 -0.12 -18.05 -0.09
CA GLU A 91 -1.53 -18.25 0.26
C GLU A 91 -1.84 -19.74 0.39
N MET A 92 -2.94 -20.05 1.06
CA MET A 92 -3.55 -21.39 1.03
C MET A 92 -4.51 -21.48 -0.14
N ALA A 93 -4.28 -22.43 -1.04
CA ALA A 93 -5.14 -22.67 -2.20
C ALA A 93 -5.48 -24.16 -2.34
N MET A 94 -6.59 -24.45 -3.01
CA MET A 94 -6.94 -25.82 -3.36
C MET A 94 -6.02 -26.32 -4.48
N GLY A 95 -5.32 -27.42 -4.20
CA GLY A 95 -4.48 -28.13 -5.15
C GLY A 95 -5.31 -28.92 -6.19
N PRO A 96 -4.66 -29.42 -7.26
CA PRO A 96 -5.32 -30.17 -8.33
C PRO A 96 -6.01 -31.46 -7.87
N ASP A 97 -5.55 -32.02 -6.75
CA ASP A 97 -6.03 -33.25 -6.12
C ASP A 97 -7.10 -33.01 -5.04
N GLY A 98 -7.48 -31.75 -4.80
CA GLY A 98 -8.43 -31.38 -3.76
C GLY A 98 -7.81 -31.28 -2.37
N ALA A 99 -6.48 -31.35 -2.24
CA ALA A 99 -5.78 -31.05 -0.99
C ALA A 99 -5.51 -29.54 -0.87
N MET A 100 -5.50 -29.01 0.34
CA MET A 100 -5.07 -27.63 0.58
C MET A 100 -3.54 -27.56 0.52
N VAL A 101 -3.02 -26.69 -0.35
CA VAL A 101 -1.58 -26.49 -0.55
C VAL A 101 -1.18 -25.05 -0.30
N MET A 102 0.06 -24.85 0.10
CA MET A 102 0.70 -23.54 0.13
C MET A 102 1.33 -23.24 -1.21
N ARG A 103 1.06 -22.06 -1.73
CA ARG A 103 1.67 -21.59 -2.97
C ARG A 103 1.96 -20.10 -2.90
N LYS A 104 2.90 -19.66 -3.73
CA LYS A 104 3.13 -18.24 -3.96
C LYS A 104 1.84 -17.54 -4.40
N LYS A 105 1.57 -16.40 -3.78
CA LYS A 105 0.47 -15.51 -4.13
C LYS A 105 0.91 -14.53 -5.22
N GLU A 106 0.42 -14.75 -6.43
CA GLU A 106 0.68 -13.85 -7.54
C GLU A 106 0.02 -12.48 -7.31
N GLY A 107 0.75 -11.40 -7.58
CA GLY A 107 0.27 -10.03 -7.35
C GLY A 107 0.36 -9.54 -5.90
N GLY A 108 0.76 -10.40 -4.94
CA GLY A 108 0.97 -10.02 -3.55
C GLY A 108 -0.32 -9.92 -2.71
N VAL A 109 -0.29 -9.06 -1.70
CA VAL A 109 -1.38 -8.89 -0.72
C VAL A 109 -1.87 -7.45 -0.72
N SER A 110 -3.16 -7.24 -1.04
CA SER A 110 -3.83 -5.94 -0.91
C SER A 110 -4.14 -5.63 0.55
N ILE A 111 -3.86 -4.40 0.97
CA ILE A 111 -4.20 -3.84 2.27
C ILE A 111 -5.17 -2.67 2.05
N PRO A 112 -6.46 -2.81 2.40
CA PRO A 112 -7.46 -1.77 2.14
C PRO A 112 -7.08 -0.41 2.75
N ALA A 113 -7.57 0.67 2.13
CA ALA A 113 -7.49 2.02 2.70
C ALA A 113 -8.06 2.05 4.13
N SER A 114 -7.33 2.64 5.07
CA SER A 114 -7.69 2.71 6.50
C SER A 114 -8.05 1.34 7.08
N GLY A 115 -7.39 0.29 6.59
CA GLY A 115 -7.74 -1.10 6.84
C GLY A 115 -6.54 -1.97 7.18
N THR A 116 -6.80 -3.26 7.32
CA THR A 116 -5.79 -4.24 7.73
C THR A 116 -5.84 -5.50 6.89
N HIS A 117 -4.70 -6.16 6.73
CA HIS A 117 -4.60 -7.50 6.18
C HIS A 117 -3.82 -8.41 7.13
N LYS A 118 -4.40 -9.56 7.48
CA LYS A 118 -3.80 -10.49 8.43
C LYS A 118 -2.94 -11.53 7.70
N LEU A 119 -1.74 -11.74 8.22
CA LEU A 119 -0.83 -12.80 7.82
C LEU A 119 -0.81 -13.85 8.93
N GLU A 120 -1.38 -15.03 8.70
CA GLU A 120 -1.58 -16.05 9.74
C GLU A 120 -1.42 -17.49 9.23
N PRO A 121 -1.12 -18.45 10.11
CA PRO A 121 -1.06 -19.86 9.75
C PRO A 121 -2.38 -20.33 9.12
N GLY A 122 -2.30 -21.13 8.05
CA GLY A 122 -3.48 -21.55 7.27
C GLY A 122 -4.12 -20.46 6.40
N ALA A 123 -3.51 -19.29 6.25
CA ALA A 123 -3.95 -18.22 5.34
C ALA A 123 -2.75 -17.59 4.61
N ASP A 124 -2.84 -16.31 4.24
CA ASP A 124 -1.70 -15.58 3.68
C ASP A 124 -0.56 -15.49 4.70
N HIS A 125 0.69 -15.64 4.25
CA HIS A 125 1.87 -15.53 5.11
C HIS A 125 3.14 -15.22 4.29
N ILE A 126 4.20 -14.79 4.96
CA ILE A 126 5.50 -14.54 4.33
C ILE A 126 6.37 -15.78 4.51
N MET A 127 6.65 -16.50 3.43
CA MET A 127 7.43 -17.73 3.41
C MET A 127 8.92 -17.46 3.15
N PHE A 128 9.80 -18.01 3.98
CA PHE A 128 11.25 -18.02 3.79
C PHE A 128 11.66 -19.37 3.20
N LEU A 129 12.10 -19.35 1.95
CA LEU A 129 12.50 -20.54 1.22
C LEU A 129 14.01 -20.75 1.35
N ARG A 130 14.42 -21.94 1.80
CA ARG A 130 15.82 -22.39 1.85
C ARG A 130 16.68 -21.63 2.87
N LEU A 131 16.32 -21.76 4.15
CA LEU A 131 17.12 -21.27 5.26
C LEU A 131 18.54 -21.88 5.23
N PRO A 132 19.59 -21.07 5.12
CA PRO A 132 20.98 -21.53 5.13
C PRO A 132 21.47 -21.87 6.55
N ALA A 133 20.76 -21.41 7.59
CA ALA A 133 21.07 -21.63 8.99
C ALA A 133 19.79 -21.67 9.85
N PRO A 134 19.84 -22.24 11.07
CA PRO A 134 18.73 -22.24 12.01
C PRO A 134 18.25 -20.83 12.38
N VAL A 135 16.93 -20.65 12.48
CA VAL A 135 16.25 -19.45 12.97
C VAL A 135 15.72 -19.75 14.38
N LYS A 136 16.38 -19.20 15.40
CA LYS A 136 16.16 -19.59 16.81
C LYS A 136 15.21 -18.64 17.52
N ALA A 137 14.33 -19.18 18.36
CA ALA A 137 13.46 -18.38 19.21
C ALA A 137 14.23 -17.34 20.06
N GLY A 138 13.62 -16.17 20.24
CA GLY A 138 14.23 -15.04 20.95
C GLY A 138 15.25 -14.25 20.15
N THR A 139 15.50 -14.60 18.88
CA THR A 139 16.28 -13.78 17.96
C THR A 139 15.38 -12.85 17.14
N ASP A 140 15.99 -11.90 16.45
CA ASP A 140 15.30 -10.91 15.63
C ASP A 140 15.64 -11.11 14.14
N VAL A 141 14.65 -10.96 13.28
CA VAL A 141 14.77 -11.10 11.83
C VAL A 141 14.41 -9.77 11.16
N PRO A 142 15.35 -9.12 10.45
CA PRO A 142 15.04 -7.94 9.67
C PRO A 142 14.30 -8.32 8.38
N LEU A 143 13.26 -7.57 8.05
CA LEU A 143 12.48 -7.69 6.82
C LEU A 143 12.47 -6.36 6.07
N THR A 144 12.61 -6.43 4.76
CA THR A 144 12.32 -5.31 3.86
C THR A 144 11.03 -5.62 3.11
N LEU A 145 10.00 -4.81 3.33
CA LEU A 145 8.70 -4.89 2.68
C LEU A 145 8.70 -3.97 1.46
N THR A 146 8.36 -4.49 0.28
CA THR A 146 8.24 -3.71 -0.96
C THR A 146 6.79 -3.65 -1.40
N PHE A 147 6.32 -2.44 -1.67
CA PHE A 147 4.93 -2.18 -2.06
C PHE A 147 4.77 -1.96 -3.56
N GLY A 148 3.54 -2.06 -4.05
CA GLY A 148 3.20 -1.95 -5.48
C GLY A 148 3.51 -0.59 -6.10
N ASP A 149 3.66 0.47 -5.28
CA ASP A 149 4.12 1.79 -5.71
C ASP A 149 5.65 1.90 -5.82
N GLY A 150 6.38 0.82 -5.52
CA GLY A 150 7.85 0.74 -5.53
C GLY A 150 8.51 1.24 -4.24
N SER A 151 7.73 1.72 -3.26
CA SER A 151 8.26 2.14 -1.97
C SER A 151 8.66 0.92 -1.12
N THR A 152 9.61 1.13 -0.19
CA THR A 152 10.10 0.08 0.69
C THR A 152 10.15 0.54 2.14
N SER A 153 9.83 -0.35 3.06
CA SER A 153 9.97 -0.13 4.51
C SER A 153 10.74 -1.29 5.14
N GLU A 154 11.46 -1.00 6.21
CA GLU A 154 12.19 -1.99 6.98
C GLU A 154 11.52 -2.19 8.34
N THR A 155 11.46 -3.44 8.79
CA THR A 155 10.95 -3.80 10.11
C THR A 155 11.75 -4.97 10.68
N THR A 156 11.74 -5.10 12.00
CA THR A 156 12.38 -6.22 12.69
C THR A 156 11.33 -7.03 13.41
N VAL A 157 11.40 -8.35 13.23
CA VAL A 157 10.37 -9.29 13.69
C VAL A 157 11.00 -10.33 14.61
N GLN A 158 10.40 -10.56 15.77
CA GLN A 158 10.92 -11.53 16.75
C GLN A 158 10.59 -12.97 16.33
N VAL A 159 11.56 -13.87 16.50
CA VAL A 159 11.36 -15.31 16.32
C VAL A 159 10.72 -15.93 17.55
N ARG A 160 9.66 -16.70 17.35
CA ARG A 160 8.91 -17.40 18.41
C ARG A 160 8.81 -18.89 18.11
N ASP A 161 8.77 -19.69 19.17
CA ASP A 161 8.40 -21.10 19.05
C ASP A 161 6.92 -21.21 18.66
N PHE A 162 6.62 -22.12 17.74
CA PHE A 162 5.25 -22.42 17.35
C PHE A 162 5.12 -23.88 16.96
N THR A 163 4.21 -24.59 17.64
CA THR A 163 3.94 -26.01 17.45
C THR A 163 2.71 -26.27 16.56
N GLY A 164 2.19 -25.24 15.86
CA GLY A 164 0.91 -25.29 15.14
C GLY A 164 1.01 -25.37 13.61
N ALA A 165 -0.14 -25.73 13.02
CA ALA A 165 -0.45 -25.94 11.60
C ALA A 165 0.32 -27.10 10.92
N ASN A 166 -0.36 -28.24 10.79
CA ASN A 166 0.14 -29.47 10.17
C ASN A 166 0.14 -29.32 8.64
N GLU A 167 0.97 -28.41 8.13
CA GLU A 167 0.99 -27.97 6.73
C GLU A 167 2.00 -28.80 5.93
N SER A 168 1.52 -29.37 4.81
CA SER A 168 2.36 -30.16 3.90
C SER A 168 2.90 -29.25 2.79
N TYR A 169 4.23 -29.21 2.64
CA TYR A 169 4.92 -28.41 1.63
C TYR A 169 5.40 -29.31 0.50
N GLU A 170 4.83 -29.18 -0.69
CA GLU A 170 5.37 -29.85 -1.88
C GLU A 170 6.50 -29.00 -2.49
N GLY A 171 7.73 -29.24 -2.03
CA GLY A 171 8.93 -28.76 -2.71
C GLY A 171 9.23 -29.66 -3.90
N ASN A 172 8.83 -29.24 -5.11
CA ASN A 172 9.25 -29.92 -6.35
C ASN A 172 10.76 -29.75 -6.54
N HIS A 173 11.54 -30.76 -6.13
CA HIS A 173 12.93 -30.91 -6.50
C HIS A 173 13.00 -31.59 -7.87
N GLY A 174 13.24 -30.80 -8.92
CA GLY A 174 13.58 -31.26 -10.27
C GLY A 174 14.83 -30.54 -10.77
#